data_AF-A0A4U1EY69-F1
#
_entry.id   AF-A0A4U1EY69-F1
#
_cell.length_a   1.000
_cell.length_b   1.000
_cell.length_c   1.000
_cell.angle_alpha   90.00
_cell.angle_beta   90.00
_cell.angle_gamma   90.00
#
_symmetry.space_group_name_H-M   'P 1'
#
loop_
_entity.id
_entity.type
_entity.pdbx_description
1 polymer ?
#
loop_
_entity_poly.entity_id
_entity_poly.type
_entity_poly.pdbx_seq_one_letter_code
_entity_poly.pdbx_strand_id
1 'polypeptide(L)'
;MNPIRVKEVYRLEEMEKIFVRLEMKIIKGSSGTPKLSYTGRDDRHFVPTGLYIVRTVNEPWTMGFSKSFKRKFFYNKKTKNSTFDLPSDAIAPFHICYYGRLFWEWGDGIRVHDSQKPQDPDKLSKEDVLSFIQTHSA
;
A
#
# COMPACT_ATOMS: atom_id res chain seq x y z
N MET A 1 24.47 17.25 -9.08
CA MET A 1 24.04 16.46 -7.90
C MET A 1 22.93 15.53 -8.37
N ASN A 2 23.06 14.22 -8.19
CA ASN A 2 21.99 13.28 -8.58
C ASN A 2 20.94 13.26 -7.46
N PRO A 3 19.65 13.48 -7.75
CA PRO A 3 18.61 13.47 -6.73
C PRO A 3 18.45 12.06 -6.13
N ILE A 4 18.20 12.00 -4.82
CA ILE A 4 17.86 10.75 -4.14
C ILE A 4 16.51 10.28 -4.69
N ARG A 5 16.49 9.04 -5.16
CA ARG A 5 15.29 8.41 -5.69
C ARG A 5 14.58 7.62 -4.60
N VAL A 6 13.28 7.85 -4.45
CA VAL A 6 12.42 7.11 -3.52
C VAL A 6 11.30 6.40 -4.26
N LYS A 7 10.76 5.33 -3.67
CA LYS A 7 9.58 4.64 -4.19
C LYS A 7 8.35 5.54 -4.03
N GLU A 8 7.41 5.44 -4.97
CA GLU A 8 6.16 6.19 -4.91
C GLU A 8 5.31 5.73 -3.72
N VAL A 9 4.70 6.68 -3.00
CA VAL A 9 3.83 6.41 -1.85
C VAL A 9 2.39 6.60 -2.29
N TYR A 10 1.54 5.64 -1.94
CA TYR A 10 0.12 5.65 -2.22
C TYR A 10 -0.68 5.75 -0.93
N ARG A 11 -1.81 6.44 -0.98
CA ARG A 11 -2.83 6.30 0.07
C ARG A 11 -3.43 4.91 -0.03
N LEU A 12 -3.83 4.33 1.11
CA LEU A 12 -4.36 2.98 1.16
C LEU A 12 -5.61 2.82 0.27
N GLU A 13 -6.52 3.79 0.32
CA GLU A 13 -7.69 3.87 -0.55
C GLU A 13 -7.38 4.00 -2.05
N GLU A 14 -6.13 4.30 -2.44
CA GLU A 14 -5.71 4.34 -3.84
C GLU A 14 -4.76 3.19 -4.21
N MET A 15 -4.72 2.13 -3.39
CA MET A 15 -3.84 0.98 -3.59
C MET A 15 -4.01 0.33 -4.96
N GLU A 16 -5.20 0.40 -5.56
CA GLU A 16 -5.47 -0.11 -6.90
C GLU A 16 -4.51 0.46 -7.97
N LYS A 17 -4.13 1.74 -7.83
CA LYS A 17 -3.23 2.43 -8.77
C LYS A 17 -1.83 1.79 -8.85
N ILE A 18 -1.42 1.05 -7.82
CA ILE A 18 -0.15 0.33 -7.81
C ILE A 18 -0.19 -0.80 -8.85
N PHE A 19 -1.28 -1.57 -8.87
CA PHE A 19 -1.38 -2.77 -9.71
C PHE A 19 -1.54 -2.45 -11.19
N VAL A 20 -2.11 -1.29 -11.53
CA VAL A 20 -2.23 -0.79 -12.92
C VAL A 20 -0.86 -0.65 -13.61
N ARG A 21 0.20 -0.52 -12.83
CA ARG A 21 1.58 -0.33 -13.32
C ARG A 21 2.43 -1.60 -13.25
N LEU A 22 1.82 -2.71 -12.86
CA LEU A 22 2.48 -4.01 -12.86
C LEU A 22 2.32 -4.65 -14.23
N GLU A 23 3.42 -5.16 -14.76
CA GLU A 23 3.45 -5.87 -16.04
C GLU A 23 4.43 -7.05 -15.93
N MET A 24 4.13 -8.15 -16.61
CA MET A 24 5.08 -9.26 -16.76
C MET A 24 6.07 -8.93 -17.87
N LYS A 25 7.36 -8.74 -17.53
CA LYS A 25 8.41 -8.40 -18.51
C LYS A 25 9.53 -9.43 -18.49
N ILE A 26 10.08 -9.75 -19.67
CA ILE A 26 11.35 -10.48 -19.75
C ILE A 26 12.46 -9.47 -19.46
N ILE A 27 13.28 -9.76 -18.45
CA ILE A 27 14.40 -8.90 -18.05
C ILE A 27 15.73 -9.62 -18.28
N LYS A 28 16.81 -8.86 -18.43
CA LYS A 28 18.15 -9.43 -18.56
C LYS A 28 18.46 -10.33 -17.36
N GLY A 29 18.90 -11.56 -17.62
CA GLY A 29 19.23 -12.54 -16.59
C GLY A 29 18.05 -13.37 -16.07
N SER A 30 16.84 -13.21 -16.60
CA SER A 30 15.70 -14.06 -16.21
C SER A 30 15.55 -15.36 -17.01
N SER A 31 16.52 -15.70 -17.86
CA SER A 31 16.51 -16.91 -18.72
C SER A 31 15.21 -17.08 -19.53
N GLY A 32 14.66 -15.97 -20.03
CA GLY A 32 13.40 -15.96 -20.79
C GLY A 32 12.13 -16.06 -19.94
N THR A 33 12.24 -16.22 -18.62
CA THR A 33 11.07 -16.23 -17.72
C THR A 33 10.62 -14.80 -17.44
N PRO A 34 9.36 -14.43 -17.73
CA PRO A 34 8.83 -13.11 -17.37
C PRO A 34 8.83 -12.89 -15.85
N LYS A 35 9.20 -11.68 -15.42
CA LYS A 35 9.17 -11.24 -14.02
C LYS A 35 8.17 -10.10 -13.87
N LEU A 36 7.44 -10.12 -12.76
CA LEU A 36 6.57 -9.02 -12.36
C LEU A 36 7.43 -7.76 -12.22
N SER A 37 7.10 -6.73 -12.99
CA SER A 37 7.85 -5.49 -13.07
C SER A 37 6.90 -4.32 -12.84
N TYR A 38 7.35 -3.33 -12.07
CA TYR A 38 6.61 -2.10 -11.84
C TYR A 38 7.20 -0.97 -12.67
N THR A 39 6.36 -0.27 -13.41
CA THR A 39 6.75 0.91 -14.21
C THR A 39 6.55 2.19 -13.43
N GLY A 40 7.65 2.89 -13.11
CA GLY A 40 7.61 4.21 -12.50
C GLY A 40 7.13 5.31 -13.46
N ARG A 41 6.86 6.50 -12.92
CA ARG A 41 6.48 7.69 -13.72
C ARG A 41 7.59 8.16 -14.66
N ASP A 42 8.84 7.79 -14.37
CA ASP A 42 10.03 8.10 -15.16
C ASP A 42 10.30 7.04 -16.25
N ASP A 43 9.33 6.18 -16.55
CA ASP A 43 9.41 5.05 -17.50
C ASP A 43 10.49 4.01 -17.16
N ARG A 44 11.01 4.06 -15.93
CA ARG A 44 11.97 3.08 -15.44
C ARG A 44 11.27 1.97 -14.69
N HIS A 45 11.79 0.76 -14.86
CA HIS A 45 11.20 -0.43 -14.25
C HIS A 45 12.07 -0.95 -13.11
N PHE A 46 11.42 -1.54 -12.11
CA PHE A 46 12.07 -2.40 -11.13
C PHE A 46 11.21 -3.63 -10.87
N VAL A 47 11.81 -4.67 -10.28
CA VAL A 47 11.12 -5.90 -9.90
C VAL A 47 10.65 -5.75 -8.45
N PRO A 48 9.36 -5.48 -8.18
CA PRO A 48 8.84 -5.45 -6.82
C PRO A 48 8.79 -6.87 -6.22
N THR A 49 8.99 -6.95 -4.92
CA THR A 49 8.83 -8.19 -4.13
C THR A 49 7.64 -8.13 -3.17
N GLY A 50 6.86 -7.05 -3.19
CA GLY A 50 5.77 -6.83 -2.23
C GLY A 50 5.52 -5.36 -1.93
N LEU A 51 4.61 -5.13 -0.98
CA LEU A 51 4.22 -3.79 -0.52
C LEU A 51 4.46 -3.60 0.96
N TYR A 52 5.01 -2.44 1.31
CA TYR A 52 5.00 -1.95 2.68
C TYR A 52 3.73 -1.15 2.93
N ILE A 53 3.00 -1.51 3.98
CA ILE A 53 1.85 -0.76 4.47
C ILE A 53 2.28 -0.09 5.77
N VAL A 54 2.30 1.24 5.77
CA VAL A 54 2.82 2.05 6.87
C VAL A 54 1.66 2.79 7.53
N ARG A 55 1.49 2.57 8.85
CA ARG A 55 0.56 3.36 9.65
C ARG A 55 1.20 4.70 10.00
N THR A 56 0.63 5.79 9.53
CA THR A 56 1.15 7.16 9.75
C THR A 56 0.47 7.89 10.91
N VAL A 57 -0.51 7.26 11.55
CA VAL A 57 -1.26 7.82 12.68
C VAL A 57 -0.76 7.22 13.98
N ASN A 58 -0.46 8.06 14.95
CA ASN A 58 0.03 7.67 16.26
C ASN A 58 -1.12 7.29 17.20
N GLU A 59 -0.88 6.37 18.13
CA GLU A 59 -1.85 6.11 19.20
C GLU A 59 -1.95 7.33 20.14
N PRO A 60 -3.13 7.62 20.72
CA PRO A 60 -4.40 6.90 20.64
C PRO A 60 -5.30 7.33 19.47
N TRP A 61 -4.74 8.06 18.50
CA TRP A 61 -5.50 8.58 17.36
C TRP A 61 -5.80 7.49 16.34
N THR A 62 -6.94 7.63 15.67
CA THR A 62 -7.29 6.90 14.46
C THR A 62 -7.80 7.89 13.42
N MET A 63 -7.64 7.54 12.15
CA MET A 63 -8.16 8.34 11.02
C MET A 63 -9.34 7.60 10.41
N GLY A 64 -10.44 8.31 10.20
CA GLY A 64 -11.62 7.80 9.53
C GLY A 64 -12.08 8.73 8.42
N PHE A 65 -13.03 8.30 7.60
CA PHE A 65 -13.68 9.13 6.58
C PHE A 65 -15.12 9.45 7.02
N SER A 66 -15.47 10.73 7.08
CA SER A 66 -16.82 11.16 7.42
C SER A 66 -17.71 11.14 6.19
N LYS A 67 -18.82 10.37 6.23
CA LYS A 67 -19.82 10.33 5.15
C LYS A 67 -20.59 11.64 5.00
N SER A 68 -20.94 12.30 6.11
CA SER A 68 -21.70 13.55 6.10
C SER A 68 -20.88 14.72 5.59
N PHE A 69 -19.61 14.81 5.99
CA PHE A 69 -18.72 15.91 5.58
C PHE A 69 -17.84 15.56 4.36
N LYS A 70 -17.90 14.31 3.88
CA LYS A 70 -17.10 13.78 2.75
C LYS A 70 -15.60 14.09 2.85
N ARG A 71 -15.06 14.05 4.07
CA ARG A 71 -13.63 14.29 4.34
C ARG A 71 -13.13 13.46 5.51
N LYS A 72 -11.80 13.30 5.60
CA LYS A 72 -11.14 12.61 6.70
C LYS A 72 -11.24 13.39 8.01
N PHE A 73 -11.34 12.65 9.10
CA PHE A 73 -11.29 13.16 10.47
C PHE A 73 -10.34 12.30 11.32
N PHE A 74 -9.90 12.87 12.43
CA PHE A 74 -9.08 12.21 13.45
C PHE A 74 -9.91 12.02 14.70
N TYR A 75 -9.93 10.79 15.21
CA TYR A 75 -10.63 10.43 16.43
C TYR A 75 -9.64 9.95 17.48
N ASN A 76 -9.71 10.54 18.66
CA ASN A 76 -8.89 10.14 19.78
C ASN A 76 -9.63 9.07 20.60
N LYS A 77 -9.12 7.82 20.59
CA LYS A 77 -9.78 6.70 21.29
C LYS A 77 -9.83 6.88 22.81
N LYS A 78 -8.92 7.68 23.37
CA LYS A 78 -8.80 7.94 24.81
C LYS A 78 -9.74 9.05 25.27
N THR A 79 -9.76 10.20 24.60
CA THR A 79 -10.62 11.34 24.97
C THR A 79 -12.01 11.29 24.36
N LYS A 80 -12.24 10.38 23.39
CA LYS A 80 -13.48 10.26 22.61
C LYS A 80 -13.82 11.49 21.77
N ASN A 81 -12.86 12.38 21.54
CA ASN A 81 -13.03 13.58 20.72
C ASN A 81 -12.64 13.33 19.26
N SER A 82 -13.39 13.97 18.35
CA SER A 82 -13.10 14.00 16.92
C SER A 82 -12.71 15.40 16.48
N THR A 83 -11.81 15.51 15.51
CA THR A 83 -11.48 16.77 14.84
C THR A 83 -11.22 16.53 13.35
N PHE A 84 -11.47 17.54 12.52
CA PHE A 84 -11.17 17.51 11.10
C PHE A 84 -9.78 18.06 10.77
N ASP A 85 -9.14 18.71 11.73
CA ASP A 85 -7.79 19.26 11.61
C ASP A 85 -6.78 18.24 12.13
N LEU A 86 -5.59 18.18 11.50
CA LEU A 86 -4.54 17.24 11.87
C LEU A 86 -3.92 17.63 13.22
N PRO A 87 -4.09 16.84 14.29
CA PRO A 87 -3.38 17.05 15.54
C PRO A 87 -1.90 16.74 15.36
N SER A 88 -1.01 17.54 15.96
CA SER A 88 0.44 17.30 15.87
C SER A 88 0.86 15.98 16.53
N ASP A 89 0.20 15.60 17.62
CA ASP A 89 0.42 14.36 18.36
C ASP A 89 -0.19 13.12 17.68
N ALA A 90 -1.03 13.32 16.65
CA ALA A 90 -1.54 12.23 15.81
C ALA A 90 -0.53 11.79 14.74
N ILE A 91 0.55 12.54 14.50
CA ILE A 91 1.58 12.18 13.51
C ILE A 91 2.50 11.13 14.11
N ALA A 92 2.53 9.92 13.54
CA ALA A 92 3.42 8.87 14.02
C ALA A 92 4.89 9.20 13.72
N PRO A 93 5.80 9.11 14.71
CA PRO A 93 7.22 9.31 14.46
C PRO A 93 7.82 8.14 13.67
N PHE A 94 8.95 8.37 12.99
CA PHE A 94 9.56 7.41 12.07
C PHE A 94 9.74 6.01 12.67
N HIS A 95 10.26 5.91 13.90
CA HIS A 95 10.51 4.61 14.53
C HIS A 95 9.21 3.79 14.69
N ILE A 96 8.09 4.44 15.05
CA ILE A 96 6.78 3.78 15.15
C ILE A 96 6.31 3.30 13.78
N CYS A 97 6.39 4.17 12.77
CA CYS A 97 6.05 3.81 11.39
C CYS A 97 6.90 2.64 10.87
N TYR A 98 8.20 2.69 11.14
CA TYR A 98 9.15 1.70 10.66
C TYR A 98 8.90 0.35 11.34
N TYR A 99 8.87 0.28 12.67
CA TYR A 99 8.67 -0.99 13.37
C TYR A 99 7.25 -1.56 13.24
N GLY A 100 6.24 -0.69 13.10
CA GLY A 100 4.85 -1.10 12.94
C GLY A 100 4.40 -1.35 11.50
N ARG A 101 5.30 -1.27 10.51
CA ARG A 101 4.94 -1.50 9.10
C ARG A 101 4.58 -2.96 8.87
N LEU A 102 3.57 -3.20 8.05
CA LEU A 102 3.28 -4.52 7.52
C LEU A 102 4.01 -4.70 6.18
N PHE A 103 4.46 -5.91 5.90
CA PHE A 103 5.01 -6.28 4.60
C PHE A 103 4.17 -7.38 3.98
N TRP A 104 3.49 -7.05 2.88
CA TRP A 104 2.82 -8.05 2.06
C TRP A 104 3.77 -8.47 0.95
N GLU A 105 4.48 -9.56 1.20
CA GLU A 105 5.43 -10.16 0.27
C GLU A 105 4.70 -10.83 -0.91
N TRP A 106 5.22 -10.68 -2.12
CA TRP A 106 4.72 -11.28 -3.35
C TRP A 106 5.68 -12.37 -3.82
N GLY A 107 5.43 -13.59 -3.35
CA GLY A 107 6.13 -14.79 -3.79
C GLY A 107 5.28 -15.67 -4.71
N ASP A 108 5.73 -16.90 -4.90
CA ASP A 108 4.98 -17.91 -5.64
C ASP A 108 3.60 -18.16 -5.01
N GLY A 109 2.58 -18.36 -5.84
CA GLY A 109 1.20 -18.59 -5.39
C GLY A 109 0.40 -17.32 -5.07
N ILE A 110 1.02 -16.13 -5.07
CA ILE A 110 0.30 -14.86 -4.97
C ILE A 110 -0.01 -14.31 -6.36
N ARG A 111 -1.27 -13.95 -6.58
CA ARG A 111 -1.74 -13.32 -7.82
C ARG A 111 -2.03 -11.85 -7.59
N VAL A 112 -1.21 -10.98 -8.17
CA VAL A 112 -1.39 -9.52 -8.20
C VAL A 112 -1.49 -8.95 -9.61
N HIS A 113 -1.28 -9.78 -10.62
CA HIS A 113 -1.46 -9.47 -12.03
C HIS A 113 -2.11 -10.65 -12.74
N ASP A 114 -2.98 -10.38 -13.72
CA ASP A 114 -3.82 -11.40 -14.35
C ASP A 114 -3.04 -12.50 -15.06
N SER A 115 -1.88 -12.16 -15.63
CA SER A 115 -0.97 -13.09 -16.33
C SER A 115 -0.15 -14.00 -15.40
N GLN A 116 -0.27 -13.87 -14.08
CA GLN A 116 0.37 -14.81 -13.15
C GLN A 116 -0.42 -16.13 -13.09
N LYS A 117 0.26 -17.19 -12.62
CA LYS A 117 -0.37 -18.48 -12.36
C LYS A 117 -1.55 -18.35 -11.37
N PRO A 118 -2.49 -19.31 -11.37
CA PRO A 118 -3.57 -19.36 -10.39
C PRO A 118 -3.05 -19.23 -8.96
N GLN A 119 -3.83 -18.53 -8.16
CA GLN A 119 -3.56 -18.25 -6.75
C GLN A 119 -3.57 -19.54 -5.94
N ASP A 120 -2.67 -19.61 -4.96
CA ASP A 120 -2.71 -20.55 -3.86
C ASP A 120 -3.84 -20.15 -2.89
N PRO A 121 -4.82 -21.04 -2.59
CA PRO A 121 -5.96 -20.72 -1.72
C PRO A 121 -5.60 -20.12 -0.36
N ASP A 122 -4.41 -20.43 0.16
CA ASP A 122 -3.96 -19.97 1.48
C ASP A 122 -3.24 -18.61 1.45
N LYS A 123 -3.12 -17.98 0.27
CA LYS A 123 -2.43 -16.69 0.09
C LYS A 123 -3.39 -15.60 -0.35
N LEU A 124 -3.09 -14.36 0.01
CA LEU A 124 -3.89 -13.20 -0.38
C LEU A 124 -3.58 -12.78 -1.83
N SER A 125 -4.61 -12.63 -2.66
CA SER A 125 -4.52 -11.98 -3.97
C SER A 125 -4.69 -10.46 -3.87
N LYS A 126 -4.45 -9.78 -4.99
CA LYS A 126 -4.85 -8.39 -5.19
C LYS A 126 -6.34 -8.20 -4.92
N GLU A 127 -7.19 -9.06 -5.45
CA GLU A 127 -8.64 -8.94 -5.36
C GLU A 127 -9.11 -9.07 -3.91
N ASP A 128 -8.54 -9.99 -3.15
CA ASP A 128 -8.85 -10.18 -1.72
C ASP A 128 -8.51 -8.92 -0.90
N VAL A 129 -7.32 -8.37 -1.12
CA VAL A 129 -6.85 -7.17 -0.40
C VAL A 129 -7.68 -5.94 -0.78
N LEU A 130 -7.97 -5.74 -2.07
CA LEU A 130 -8.78 -4.62 -2.53
C LEU A 130 -10.22 -4.71 -2.02
N SER A 131 -10.82 -5.90 -2.07
CA SER A 131 -12.16 -6.16 -1.52
C SER A 131 -12.21 -5.88 -0.01
N PHE A 132 -11.21 -6.34 0.74
CA PHE A 132 -11.10 -6.07 2.17
C PHE A 132 -11.06 -4.57 2.46
N ILE A 133 -10.20 -3.82 1.75
CA ILE A 133 -10.08 -2.37 1.92
C ILE A 133 -11.40 -1.67 1.57
N GLN A 134 -12.03 -2.00 0.45
CA GLN A 134 -13.28 -1.39 0.02
C GLN A 134 -14.41 -1.64 1.03
N THR A 135 -14.53 -2.87 1.53
CA THR A 135 -15.54 -3.24 2.54
C THR A 135 -15.36 -2.47 3.85
N HIS A 136 -14.12 -2.18 4.25
CA HIS A 136 -13.79 -1.51 5.51
C HIS A 136 -13.47 -0.03 5.38
N SER A 137 -13.61 0.54 4.17
CA SER A 137 -13.52 2.00 3.94
C SER A 137 -14.86 2.71 4.18
N ALA A 138 -15.88 1.96 4.62
CA ALA A 138 -17.25 2.42 4.89
C ALA A 138 -17.46 2.96 6.31
#